data_AF-A0AAE6IUI7-F1
#
_entry.id   AF-A0AAE6IUI7-F1
#
_cell.length_a   1.000
_cell.length_b   1.000
_cell.length_c   1.000
_cell.angle_alpha   90.00
_cell.angle_beta   90.00
_cell.angle_gamma   90.00
#
_symmetry.space_group_name_H-M   'P 1'
#
loop_
_entity.id
_entity.type
_entity.pdbx_description
1 polymer ?
#
loop_
_entity_poly.entity_id
_entity_poly.type
_entity_poly.pdbx_seq_one_letter_code
_entity_poly.pdbx_strand_id
1 'polypeptide(L)'
;MFKIWESLYEPICFFVGEADDLSVKEFASLIKSVYGEKADYNDFADNEKMNSFYTELFKLPMPKVQKHKGYNVRLFSQRTVFDAEVFETLVDMARFGSPSRMPLASGLDVMAALGSKTAKEIQLNEPVNQKWEEYAPRLENEIKRVAAIPETEMQKNIYTKWITIVKLFAESTPKNYPEFMQSDA
;
A
#
# COMPACT_ATOMS: atom_id res chain seq x y z
N MET A 1 -2.77 26.69 -11.89
CA MET A 1 -2.51 25.95 -10.63
C MET A 1 -2.64 24.44 -10.83
N PHE A 2 -3.78 23.92 -11.30
CA PHE A 2 -3.97 22.47 -11.55
C PHE A 2 -2.92 21.85 -12.49
N LYS A 3 -2.63 22.49 -13.64
CA LYS A 3 -1.58 22.02 -14.57
C LYS A 3 -0.18 21.92 -13.94
N ILE A 4 0.16 22.81 -13.00
CA ILE A 4 1.45 22.79 -12.31
C ILE A 4 1.50 21.59 -11.36
N TRP A 5 0.44 21.41 -10.58
CA TRP A 5 0.31 20.24 -9.71
C TRP A 5 0.39 18.93 -10.51
N GLU A 6 -0.36 18.84 -11.61
CA GLU A 6 -0.35 17.66 -12.49
C GLU A 6 1.04 17.40 -13.09
N SER A 7 1.75 18.43 -13.53
CA SER A 7 3.12 18.29 -14.06
C SER A 7 4.12 17.75 -13.04
N LEU A 8 3.87 17.94 -11.75
CA LEU A 8 4.65 17.37 -10.66
C LEU A 8 4.14 15.98 -10.24
N TYR A 9 2.83 15.79 -10.25
CA TYR A 9 2.17 14.56 -9.79
C TYR A 9 2.42 13.39 -10.73
N GLU A 10 2.25 13.58 -12.05
CA GLU A 10 2.35 12.53 -13.06
C GLU A 10 3.71 11.81 -13.05
N PRO A 11 4.88 12.50 -13.02
CA PRO A 11 6.16 11.82 -12.89
C PRO A 11 6.25 10.98 -11.62
N ILE A 12 5.77 11.50 -10.48
CA ILE A 12 5.84 10.75 -9.21
C ILE A 12 4.96 9.49 -9.30
N CYS A 13 3.77 9.58 -9.91
CA CYS A 13 2.92 8.41 -10.17
C CYS A 13 3.61 7.36 -11.04
N PHE A 14 4.36 7.79 -12.04
CA PHE A 14 5.15 6.88 -12.87
C PHE A 14 6.27 6.16 -12.09
N PHE A 15 6.88 6.84 -11.11
CA PHE A 15 7.92 6.23 -10.27
C PHE A 15 7.35 5.25 -9.22
N VAL A 16 6.34 5.68 -8.47
CA VAL A 16 5.92 5.01 -7.21
C VAL A 16 4.43 4.72 -7.12
N GLY A 17 3.68 4.94 -8.21
CA GLY A 17 2.25 4.71 -8.27
C GLY A 17 1.38 5.88 -7.81
N GLU A 18 0.09 5.72 -8.03
CA GLU A 18 -0.94 6.69 -7.63
C GLU A 18 -1.08 6.75 -6.11
N ALA A 19 -1.55 7.89 -5.61
CA ALA A 19 -1.90 8.03 -4.21
C ALA A 19 -3.07 7.12 -3.81
N ASP A 20 -3.09 6.75 -2.53
CA ASP A 20 -4.15 5.91 -1.95
C ASP A 20 -5.33 6.75 -1.45
N ASP A 21 -5.08 7.99 -1.00
CA ASP A 21 -6.14 8.96 -0.73
C ASP A 21 -6.68 9.54 -2.05
N LEU A 22 -7.93 10.02 -1.99
CA LEU A 22 -8.50 10.86 -3.03
C LEU A 22 -7.61 12.08 -3.31
N SER A 23 -7.25 12.23 -4.57
CA SER A 23 -6.47 13.32 -5.11
C SER A 23 -7.29 14.60 -5.26
N VAL A 24 -6.58 15.70 -5.54
CA VAL A 24 -7.19 16.98 -5.89
C VAL A 24 -8.13 16.84 -7.10
N LYS A 25 -7.89 15.87 -8.02
CA LYS A 25 -8.75 15.63 -9.20
C LYS A 25 -10.14 15.11 -8.78
N GLU A 26 -10.19 14.14 -7.87
CA GLU A 26 -11.45 13.56 -7.39
C GLU A 26 -12.25 14.57 -6.57
N PHE A 27 -11.60 15.28 -5.65
CA PHE A 27 -12.26 16.34 -4.88
C PHE A 27 -12.76 17.47 -5.78
N ALA A 28 -11.98 17.92 -6.77
CA ALA A 28 -12.43 18.95 -7.71
C ALA A 28 -13.63 18.48 -8.54
N SER A 29 -13.65 17.22 -8.97
CA SER A 29 -14.78 16.64 -9.71
C SER A 29 -16.04 16.55 -8.85
N LEU A 30 -15.89 16.17 -7.58
CA LEU A 30 -16.96 16.07 -6.60
C LEU A 30 -17.53 17.44 -6.23
N ILE A 31 -16.67 18.45 -6.02
CA ILE A 31 -17.10 19.82 -5.78
C ILE A 31 -17.86 20.35 -7.00
N LYS A 32 -17.34 20.11 -8.21
CA LYS A 32 -17.99 20.53 -9.45
C LYS A 32 -19.35 19.87 -9.66
N SER A 33 -19.53 18.60 -9.29
CA SER A 33 -20.82 17.91 -9.47
C SER A 33 -21.90 18.42 -8.50
N VAL A 34 -21.52 18.79 -7.28
CA VAL A 34 -22.47 19.22 -6.23
C VAL A 34 -22.72 20.73 -6.25
N TYR A 35 -21.66 21.52 -6.42
CA TYR A 35 -21.71 22.99 -6.31
C TYR A 35 -21.61 23.71 -7.67
N GLY A 36 -21.28 22.99 -8.74
CA GLY A 36 -21.12 23.55 -10.09
C GLY A 36 -19.69 24.01 -10.40
N GLU A 37 -19.45 24.41 -11.66
CA GLU A 37 -18.10 24.77 -12.14
C GLU A 37 -17.47 26.01 -11.50
N LYS A 38 -18.30 26.91 -10.95
CA LYS A 38 -17.89 28.19 -10.39
C LYS A 38 -18.35 28.32 -8.93
N ALA A 39 -18.23 27.23 -8.18
CA ALA A 39 -18.52 27.22 -6.76
C ALA A 39 -17.71 28.31 -6.04
N ASP A 40 -18.42 29.16 -5.30
CA ASP A 40 -17.84 30.17 -4.43
C ASP A 40 -17.68 29.61 -3.00
N TYR A 41 -16.80 30.20 -2.20
CA TYR A 41 -16.60 29.75 -0.82
C TYR A 41 -17.88 29.86 0.02
N ASN A 42 -18.78 30.79 -0.30
CA ASN A 42 -20.06 30.93 0.39
C ASN A 42 -21.02 29.77 0.08
N ASP A 43 -20.87 29.07 -1.05
CA ASP A 43 -21.75 27.95 -1.41
C ASP A 43 -21.59 26.76 -0.45
N PHE A 44 -20.43 26.63 0.20
CA PHE A 44 -20.19 25.57 1.20
C PHE A 44 -20.98 25.75 2.50
N ALA A 45 -21.63 26.90 2.72
CA ALA A 45 -22.53 27.10 3.85
C ALA A 45 -23.91 26.46 3.65
N ASP A 46 -24.24 25.99 2.44
CA ASP A 46 -25.47 25.28 2.14
C ASP A 46 -25.42 23.84 2.69
N ASN A 47 -26.18 23.60 3.75
CA ASN A 47 -26.24 22.30 4.44
C ASN A 47 -26.81 21.17 3.55
N GLU A 48 -27.73 21.46 2.63
CA GLU A 48 -28.30 20.43 1.76
C GLU A 48 -27.29 19.96 0.72
N LYS A 49 -26.56 20.91 0.12
CA LYS A 49 -25.43 20.59 -0.77
C LYS A 49 -24.31 19.90 -0.02
N MET A 50 -24.00 20.30 1.21
CA MET A 50 -22.98 19.66 2.02
C MET A 50 -23.33 18.20 2.35
N ASN A 51 -24.60 17.92 2.67
CA ASN A 51 -25.08 16.55 2.87
C ASN A 51 -25.00 15.72 1.57
N SER A 52 -25.31 16.34 0.43
CA SER A 52 -25.15 15.71 -0.89
C SER A 52 -23.68 15.40 -1.19
N PHE A 53 -22.78 16.33 -0.88
CA PHE A 53 -21.33 16.14 -0.99
C PHE A 53 -20.85 14.94 -0.15
N TYR A 54 -21.25 14.84 1.12
CA TYR A 54 -20.89 13.69 1.95
C TYR A 54 -21.46 12.39 1.40
N THR A 55 -22.69 12.41 0.91
CA THR A 55 -23.33 11.22 0.31
C THR A 55 -22.55 10.70 -0.89
N GLU A 56 -22.07 11.60 -1.76
CA GLU A 56 -21.24 11.22 -2.90
C GLU A 56 -19.80 10.86 -2.49
N LEU A 57 -19.21 11.56 -1.52
CA LEU A 57 -17.88 11.26 -0.98
C LEU A 57 -17.80 9.84 -0.41
N PHE A 58 -18.82 9.41 0.35
CA PHE A 58 -18.85 8.08 0.97
C PHE A 58 -19.05 6.94 -0.03
N LYS A 59 -19.35 7.24 -1.30
CA LYS A 59 -19.33 6.24 -2.38
C LYS A 59 -17.92 6.01 -2.94
N LEU A 60 -17.01 6.95 -2.71
CA LEU A 60 -15.63 6.85 -3.17
C LEU A 60 -14.82 5.94 -2.24
N PRO A 61 -13.78 5.26 -2.76
CA PRO A 61 -12.98 4.34 -1.96
C PRO A 61 -12.31 5.05 -0.77
N MET A 62 -12.29 4.36 0.37
CA MET A 62 -11.44 4.76 1.50
C MET A 62 -9.98 4.38 1.23
N PRO A 63 -9.01 5.10 1.83
CA PRO A 63 -7.60 4.75 1.72
C PRO A 63 -7.36 3.33 2.26
N LYS A 64 -6.49 2.57 1.61
CA LYS A 64 -6.07 1.23 2.03
C LYS A 64 -5.19 1.27 3.27
N VAL A 65 -4.26 2.21 3.34
CA VAL A 65 -3.31 2.40 4.46
C VAL A 65 -3.83 3.47 5.41
N GLN A 66 -3.63 3.29 6.72
CA GLN A 66 -4.07 4.24 7.75
C GLN A 66 -5.57 4.58 7.68
N LYS A 67 -6.41 3.58 7.38
CA LYS A 67 -7.89 3.66 7.32
C LYS A 67 -8.54 4.44 8.47
N HIS A 68 -7.95 4.36 9.66
CA HIS A 68 -8.42 5.05 10.87
C HIS A 68 -8.40 6.58 10.77
N LYS A 69 -7.72 7.18 9.78
CA LYS A 69 -7.67 8.62 9.55
C LYS A 69 -8.83 9.15 8.69
N GLY A 70 -9.64 8.29 8.08
CA GLY A 70 -10.74 8.68 7.20
C GLY A 70 -10.31 9.46 5.95
N TYR A 71 -11.25 10.16 5.31
CA TYR A 71 -10.97 10.99 4.12
C TYR A 71 -10.17 12.23 4.49
N ASN A 72 -9.08 12.49 3.77
CA ASN A 72 -8.23 13.65 3.96
C ASN A 72 -7.88 14.27 2.61
N VAL A 73 -7.76 15.60 2.56
CA VAL A 73 -7.24 16.29 1.38
C VAL A 73 -5.75 16.54 1.60
N ARG A 74 -4.90 15.90 0.79
CA ARG A 74 -3.46 16.14 0.76
C ARG A 74 -3.03 16.52 -0.65
N LEU A 75 -2.17 17.54 -0.75
CA LEU A 75 -1.67 18.03 -2.02
C LEU A 75 -0.82 16.95 -2.73
N PHE A 76 0.02 16.24 -1.98
CA PHE A 76 0.69 15.03 -2.42
C PHE A 76 0.48 13.97 -1.34
N SER A 77 -0.57 13.16 -1.51
CA SER A 77 -0.90 12.12 -0.53
C SER A 77 0.18 11.04 -0.45
N GLN A 78 0.16 10.32 0.67
CA GLN A 78 0.96 9.13 0.88
C GLN A 78 0.57 8.05 -0.14
N ARG A 79 1.58 7.31 -0.58
CA ARG A 79 1.41 6.21 -1.53
C ARG A 79 1.48 4.90 -0.80
N THR A 80 0.62 3.99 -1.24
CA THR A 80 0.61 2.63 -0.77
C THR A 80 1.49 1.80 -1.68
N VAL A 81 2.78 1.77 -1.31
CA VAL A 81 3.79 0.93 -1.96
C VAL A 81 3.72 -0.49 -1.41
N PHE A 82 4.19 -1.45 -2.20
CA PHE A 82 4.05 -2.89 -1.94
C PHE A 82 4.54 -3.29 -0.54
N ASP A 83 5.74 -2.89 -0.17
CA ASP A 83 6.36 -3.19 1.13
C ASP A 83 5.58 -2.56 2.29
N ALA A 84 5.06 -1.34 2.13
CA ALA A 84 4.20 -0.72 3.12
C ALA A 84 2.90 -1.50 3.37
N GLU A 85 2.28 -2.09 2.33
CA GLU A 85 1.11 -2.97 2.53
C GLU A 85 1.47 -4.26 3.29
N VAL A 86 2.63 -4.83 2.97
CA VAL A 86 3.15 -6.00 3.69
C VAL A 86 3.37 -5.65 5.17
N PHE A 87 4.01 -4.51 5.46
CA PHE A 87 4.27 -4.09 6.83
C PHE A 87 3.02 -3.69 7.61
N GLU A 88 2.02 -3.05 6.98
CA GLU A 88 0.74 -2.76 7.65
C GLU A 88 0.05 -4.06 8.11
N THR A 89 0.25 -5.16 7.38
CA THR A 89 -0.30 -6.47 7.73
C THR A 89 0.55 -7.19 8.77
N LEU A 90 1.88 -7.16 8.63
CA LEU A 90 2.83 -7.97 9.39
C LEU A 90 3.51 -7.22 10.56
N VAL A 91 3.14 -5.98 10.86
CA VAL A 91 3.66 -5.25 12.01
C VAL A 91 2.52 -4.85 12.94
N ASP A 92 2.61 -5.25 14.20
CA ASP A 92 1.66 -4.83 15.23
C ASP A 92 2.06 -3.46 15.77
N MET A 93 1.38 -2.39 15.37
CA MET A 93 1.68 -1.05 15.90
C MET A 93 1.22 -0.91 17.35
N ALA A 94 2.08 -0.36 18.21
CA ALA A 94 1.73 -0.04 19.59
C ALA A 94 0.54 0.93 19.64
N ARG A 95 -0.40 0.66 20.56
CA ARG A 95 -1.57 1.52 20.83
C ARG A 95 -1.50 2.02 22.26
N PHE A 96 -2.25 3.08 22.55
CA PHE A 96 -2.34 3.60 23.91
C PHE A 96 -2.84 2.49 24.85
N GLY A 97 -2.05 2.11 25.85
CA GLY A 97 -2.36 1.02 26.79
C GLY A 97 -2.15 -0.40 26.25
N SER A 98 -1.58 -0.58 25.06
CA SER A 98 -1.26 -1.90 24.49
C SER A 98 0.08 -1.83 23.74
N PRO A 99 1.19 -2.26 24.36
CA PRO A 99 2.48 -2.28 23.67
C PRO A 99 2.42 -3.20 22.45
N SER A 100 3.17 -2.84 21.42
CA SER A 100 3.33 -3.66 20.21
C SER A 100 3.75 -5.07 20.57
N ARG A 101 3.09 -6.08 19.99
CA ARG A 101 3.51 -7.48 20.10
C ARG A 101 4.60 -7.85 19.10
N MET A 102 4.81 -7.04 18.07
CA MET A 102 5.85 -7.18 17.06
C MET A 102 6.47 -5.82 16.69
N PRO A 103 7.59 -5.43 17.31
CA PRO A 103 8.08 -4.05 17.17
C PRO A 103 9.01 -3.78 15.98
N LEU A 104 9.32 -4.74 15.09
CA LEU A 104 10.30 -4.51 14.01
C LEU A 104 9.86 -5.09 12.67
N ALA A 105 9.69 -4.22 11.68
CA ALA A 105 9.57 -4.60 10.28
C ALA A 105 10.90 -5.19 9.77
N SER A 106 10.84 -6.28 9.01
CA SER A 106 12.02 -6.90 8.42
C SER A 106 11.90 -7.03 6.91
N GLY A 107 12.99 -6.81 6.18
CA GLY A 107 13.02 -7.06 4.73
C GLY A 107 12.69 -8.52 4.37
N LEU A 108 12.90 -9.45 5.30
CA LEU A 108 12.51 -10.85 5.11
C LEU A 108 11.00 -11.05 5.10
N ASP A 109 10.21 -10.17 5.73
CA ASP A 109 8.74 -10.19 5.60
C ASP A 109 8.32 -9.96 4.15
N VAL A 110 8.97 -9.01 3.48
CA VAL A 110 8.72 -8.69 2.07
C VAL A 110 9.13 -9.85 1.18
N MET A 111 10.31 -10.44 1.41
CA MET A 111 10.78 -11.60 0.63
C MET A 111 9.90 -12.83 0.84
N ALA A 112 9.45 -13.08 2.08
CA ALA A 112 8.53 -14.16 2.39
C ALA A 112 7.19 -13.94 1.67
N ALA A 113 6.63 -12.72 1.72
CA ALA A 113 5.41 -12.35 1.00
C ALA A 113 5.54 -12.51 -0.53
N LEU A 114 6.73 -12.26 -1.09
CA LEU A 114 7.05 -12.50 -2.51
C LEU A 114 7.18 -13.99 -2.88
N GLY A 115 7.18 -14.89 -1.90
CA GLY A 115 7.21 -16.34 -2.09
C GLY A 115 8.52 -17.03 -1.73
N SER A 116 9.50 -16.32 -1.14
CA SER A 116 10.76 -16.93 -0.71
C SER A 116 10.52 -17.91 0.45
N LYS A 117 10.82 -19.20 0.21
CA LYS A 117 10.71 -20.25 1.23
C LYS A 117 11.68 -20.03 2.38
N THR A 118 12.93 -19.71 2.08
CA THR A 118 13.97 -19.43 3.08
C THR A 118 13.59 -18.25 3.96
N ALA A 119 13.15 -17.13 3.38
CA ALA A 119 12.75 -15.97 4.18
C ALA A 119 11.54 -16.29 5.08
N LYS A 120 10.56 -17.04 4.57
CA LYS A 120 9.42 -17.52 5.35
C LYS A 120 9.87 -18.39 6.52
N GLU A 121 10.76 -19.35 6.30
CA GLU A 121 11.26 -20.25 7.34
C GLU A 121 12.04 -19.48 8.42
N ILE A 122 12.93 -18.55 8.03
CA ILE A 122 13.65 -17.70 8.99
C ILE A 122 12.66 -16.92 9.85
N GLN A 123 11.68 -16.27 9.22
CA GLN A 123 10.73 -15.43 9.93
C GLN A 123 9.80 -16.20 10.87
N LEU A 124 9.37 -17.42 10.50
CA LEU A 124 8.56 -18.27 11.37
C LEU A 124 9.34 -18.80 12.58
N ASN A 125 10.67 -18.90 12.46
CA ASN A 125 11.56 -19.35 13.53
C ASN A 125 12.12 -18.21 14.38
N GLU A 126 11.88 -16.96 14.02
CA GLU A 126 12.35 -15.79 14.77
C GLU A 126 11.62 -15.69 16.13
N PRO A 127 12.32 -15.71 17.27
CA PRO A 127 11.69 -15.70 18.60
C PRO A 127 10.79 -14.49 18.87
N VAL A 128 11.04 -13.36 18.21
CA VAL A 128 10.18 -12.17 18.33
C VAL A 128 8.83 -12.40 17.65
N ASN A 129 8.82 -12.99 16.46
CA ASN A 129 7.60 -13.24 15.69
C ASN A 129 6.73 -14.32 16.34
N GLN A 130 7.35 -15.32 16.98
CA GLN A 130 6.64 -16.39 17.70
C GLN A 130 5.85 -15.88 18.91
N LYS A 131 6.19 -14.71 19.46
CA LYS A 131 5.41 -14.07 20.55
C LYS A 131 4.08 -13.50 20.06
N TRP A 132 3.92 -13.35 18.75
CA TRP A 132 2.71 -12.82 18.14
C TRP A 132 1.98 -13.93 17.38
N GLU A 133 1.00 -14.54 18.03
CA GLU A 133 0.25 -15.69 17.50
C GLU A 133 -0.39 -15.41 16.12
N GLU A 134 -0.76 -14.16 15.85
CA GLU A 134 -1.34 -13.75 14.57
C GLU A 134 -0.30 -13.60 13.44
N TYR A 135 1.00 -13.60 13.72
CA TYR A 135 2.03 -13.41 12.70
C TYR A 135 1.97 -14.47 11.59
N ALA A 136 2.08 -15.75 11.97
CA ALA A 136 2.08 -16.86 11.02
C ALA A 136 0.84 -16.90 10.11
N PRO A 137 -0.41 -16.82 10.63
CA PRO A 137 -1.58 -16.80 9.76
C PRO A 137 -1.67 -15.52 8.90
N ARG A 138 -1.18 -14.38 9.38
CA ARG A 138 -1.11 -13.15 8.58
C ARG A 138 -0.11 -13.27 7.43
N LEU A 139 1.07 -13.84 7.69
CA LEU A 139 2.08 -14.10 6.68
C LEU A 139 1.55 -15.01 5.56
N GLU A 140 0.86 -16.10 5.90
CA GLU A 140 0.24 -16.98 4.90
C GLU A 140 -0.82 -16.27 4.05
N ASN A 141 -1.64 -15.44 4.67
CA ASN A 141 -2.64 -14.64 3.95
C ASN A 141 -1.97 -13.62 3.03
N GLU A 142 -0.88 -13.01 3.49
CA GLU A 142 -0.12 -12.04 2.73
C GLU A 142 0.56 -12.67 1.51
N ILE A 143 1.16 -13.85 1.65
CA ILE A 143 1.70 -14.64 0.53
C ILE A 143 0.62 -14.91 -0.52
N LYS A 144 -0.58 -15.33 -0.08
CA LYS A 144 -1.71 -15.59 -0.99
C LYS A 144 -2.18 -14.32 -1.70
N ARG A 145 -2.26 -13.20 -0.96
CA ARG A 145 -2.63 -11.89 -1.51
C ARG A 145 -1.66 -11.47 -2.60
N VAL A 146 -0.35 -11.51 -2.31
CA VAL A 146 0.71 -11.14 -3.25
C VAL A 146 0.71 -12.05 -4.47
N ALA A 147 0.52 -13.35 -4.30
CA ALA A 147 0.42 -14.30 -5.42
C ALA A 147 -0.80 -14.06 -6.32
N ALA A 148 -1.86 -13.44 -5.79
CA ALA A 148 -3.07 -13.10 -6.54
C ALA A 148 -2.99 -11.75 -7.28
N ILE A 149 -1.92 -10.96 -7.10
CA ILE A 149 -1.76 -9.67 -7.80
C ILE A 149 -1.50 -9.95 -9.29
N PRO A 150 -2.30 -9.38 -10.21
CA PRO A 150 -2.08 -9.55 -11.64
C PRO A 150 -0.73 -8.99 -12.10
N GLU A 151 -0.11 -9.64 -13.09
CA GLU A 151 1.17 -9.19 -13.66
C GLU A 151 1.09 -7.75 -14.21
N THR A 152 -0.06 -7.36 -14.76
CA THR A 152 -0.31 -6.00 -15.24
C THR A 152 -0.17 -4.95 -14.13
N GLU A 153 -0.59 -5.26 -12.91
CA GLU A 153 -0.43 -4.37 -11.75
C GLU A 153 1.03 -4.35 -11.26
N MET A 154 1.68 -5.52 -11.26
CA MET A 154 3.11 -5.64 -10.93
C MET A 154 4.03 -4.91 -11.92
N GLN A 155 3.54 -4.56 -13.10
CA GLN A 155 4.29 -3.81 -14.12
C GLN A 155 3.83 -2.36 -14.31
N LYS A 156 2.91 -1.86 -13.47
CA LYS A 156 2.26 -0.55 -13.62
C LYS A 156 3.21 0.65 -13.49
N ASN A 157 4.23 0.57 -12.63
CA ASN A 157 5.15 1.69 -12.37
C ASN A 157 6.59 1.18 -12.13
N ILE A 158 7.57 2.10 -12.02
CA ILE A 158 8.98 1.72 -11.83
C ILE A 158 9.16 0.92 -10.53
N TYR A 159 8.52 1.34 -9.45
CA TYR A 159 8.62 0.67 -8.16
C TYR A 159 8.09 -0.78 -8.23
N THR A 160 6.92 -1.03 -8.82
CA THR A 160 6.38 -2.40 -8.92
C THR A 160 7.20 -3.28 -9.87
N LYS A 161 7.78 -2.70 -10.92
CA LYS A 161 8.78 -3.39 -11.75
C LYS A 161 10.03 -3.77 -10.95
N TRP A 162 10.51 -2.90 -10.08
CA TRP A 162 11.61 -3.21 -9.18
C TRP A 162 11.27 -4.36 -8.24
N ILE A 163 10.07 -4.35 -7.64
CA ILE A 163 9.59 -5.47 -6.82
C ILE A 163 9.53 -6.77 -7.62
N THR A 164 9.12 -6.71 -8.89
CA THR A 164 9.13 -7.88 -9.78
C THR A 164 10.54 -8.43 -9.99
N ILE A 165 11.55 -7.56 -10.14
CA ILE A 165 12.96 -7.99 -10.22
C ILE A 165 13.39 -8.64 -8.91
N VAL A 166 13.07 -8.04 -7.76
CA VAL A 166 13.38 -8.60 -6.44
C VAL A 166 12.74 -9.97 -6.25
N LYS A 167 11.50 -10.16 -6.72
CA LYS A 167 10.77 -11.44 -6.68
C LYS A 167 11.53 -12.56 -7.40
N LEU A 168 12.26 -12.27 -8.48
CA LEU A 168 13.05 -13.29 -9.19
C LEU A 168 14.14 -13.90 -8.30
N PHE A 169 14.65 -13.17 -7.31
CA PHE A 169 15.62 -13.70 -6.34
C PHE A 169 14.97 -14.58 -5.27
N ALA A 170 13.64 -14.58 -5.15
CA ALA A 170 12.92 -15.47 -4.26
C ALA A 170 12.71 -16.87 -4.87
N GLU A 171 12.92 -17.02 -6.18
CA GLU A 171 12.76 -18.27 -6.90
C GLU A 171 13.93 -19.22 -6.61
N SER A 172 13.67 -20.53 -6.65
CA SER A 172 14.71 -21.53 -6.44
C SER A 172 15.71 -21.50 -7.59
N THR A 173 17.01 -21.55 -7.28
CA THR A 173 18.06 -21.59 -8.29
C THR A 173 17.89 -22.82 -9.20
N PRO A 174 17.88 -22.65 -10.53
CA PRO A 174 17.76 -23.77 -11.45
C PRO A 174 18.91 -24.78 -11.31
N LYS A 175 18.62 -26.08 -11.51
CA LYS A 175 19.62 -27.18 -11.38
C LYS A 175 20.83 -27.08 -12.30
N ASN A 176 20.77 -26.26 -13.35
CA ASN A 176 21.85 -26.05 -14.31
C ASN A 176 22.82 -24.92 -13.93
N TYR A 177 22.65 -24.29 -12.76
CA TYR A 177 23.57 -23.29 -12.22
C TYR A 177 24.77 -23.97 -11.51
N PRO A 178 25.89 -23.27 -11.28
CA PRO A 178 27.03 -23.82 -10.56
C PRO A 178 26.67 -24.40 -9.19
N GLU A 179 27.33 -25.48 -8.75
CA GLU A 179 27.02 -26.18 -7.48
C GLU A 179 27.01 -25.26 -6.25
N PHE A 180 27.91 -24.27 -6.18
CA PHE A 180 27.95 -23.31 -5.07
C PHE A 180 26.74 -22.35 -5.02
N MET A 181 25.95 -22.26 -6.10
CA MET A 181 24.69 -21.52 -6.15
C MET A 181 23.48 -22.42 -5.87
N GLN A 182 23.68 -23.74 -5.72
CA GLN A 182 22.63 -24.71 -5.42
C GLN A 182 22.56 -25.08 -3.92
N SER A 183 23.51 -24.61 -3.12
CA SER A 183 23.47 -24.81 -1.67
C SER A 183 22.35 -23.98 -1.04
N ASP A 184 21.68 -24.55 -0.05
CA ASP A 184 20.84 -23.76 0.85
C ASP A 184 21.71 -22.70 1.54
N ALA A 185 21.28 -21.43 1.50
CA ALA A 185 21.96 -20.31 2.13
C ALA A 185 21.90 -20.39 3.67
#